data_AF-A0A6P0XV01-F1
#
_entry.id   AF-A0A6P0XV01-F1
#
_cell.length_a   1.000
_cell.length_b   1.000
_cell.length_c   1.000
_cell.angle_alpha   90.00
_cell.angle_beta   90.00
_cell.angle_gamma   90.00
#
_symmetry.space_group_name_H-M   'P 1'
#
loop_
_entity.id
_entity.type
_entity.pdbx_description
1 polymer ?
#
loop_
_entity_poly.entity_id
_entity_poly.type
_entity_poly.pdbx_seq_one_letter_code
_entity_poly.pdbx_strand_id
1 'polypeptide(L)'
;MAPNTAIVKSVEQLGYRVTVGDVASDAGLEFNETQQGLLTLASDAGGHLQVADSGDIVYLFPENFRTILRNKYWQLQWREWWGKVGKSLFFLLRISFGIVLILSIILMAVTVIFILISINSSDRRDGEGDNSYRGSGGGGLYFMPRFWLGPDLFWWLDPGYDSYYQRRYQASVRHKEPPKISFLEAIFSFLFGDGNPNWNLEEGRWQEIGKVIRNHGGAVVAQQLAPYVYELDPRSELYEYEEYMLPVLARFNGYPEVSPQGGIIYYFPDLQVSAFQHKQLSVNQYLQELPWRFSEAR
;
A
#
# COMPACT_ATOMS: atom_id res chain seq x y z
N MET A 1 -14.36 5.54 11.75
CA MET A 1 -15.12 5.91 12.96
C MET A 1 -16.60 5.77 12.65
N ALA A 2 -17.46 5.45 13.62
CA ALA A 2 -18.89 5.44 13.38
C ALA A 2 -19.38 6.90 13.23
N PRO A 3 -20.20 7.24 12.22
CA PRO A 3 -20.69 8.60 12.03
C PRO A 3 -21.55 9.03 13.22
N ASN A 4 -21.45 10.31 13.60
CA ASN A 4 -22.28 10.87 14.68
C ASN A 4 -23.76 10.78 14.27
N THR A 5 -24.53 9.99 15.01
CA THR A 5 -25.94 9.73 14.68
C THR A 5 -26.83 10.96 14.75
N ALA A 6 -26.45 11.99 15.51
CA ALA A 6 -27.16 13.26 15.54
C ALA A 6 -27.02 14.00 14.20
N ILE A 7 -25.78 14.16 13.71
CA ILE A 7 -25.48 14.80 12.41
C ILE A 7 -26.21 14.10 11.27
N VAL A 8 -26.20 12.75 11.25
CA VAL A 8 -26.90 11.95 10.24
C VAL A 8 -28.40 12.24 10.21
N LYS A 9 -29.04 12.35 11.39
CA LYS A 9 -30.48 12.64 11.47
C LYS A 9 -30.81 14.06 11.02
N SER A 10 -30.02 15.03 11.45
CA SER A 10 -30.20 16.44 11.07
C SER A 10 -30.06 16.64 9.56
N VAL A 11 -29.08 15.99 8.92
CA VAL A 11 -28.92 16.02 7.46
C VAL A 11 -30.18 15.52 6.73
N GLU A 12 -30.82 14.45 7.23
CA GLU A 12 -32.05 13.92 6.63
C GLU A 12 -33.25 14.83 6.85
N GLN A 13 -33.39 15.39 8.05
CA GLN A 13 -34.50 16.28 8.39
C GLN A 13 -34.45 17.60 7.60
N LEU A 14 -33.23 18.07 7.32
CA LEU A 14 -32.96 19.28 6.54
C LEU A 14 -32.93 19.03 5.01
N GLY A 15 -33.24 17.82 4.55
CA GLY A 15 -33.41 17.51 3.13
C GLY A 15 -32.09 17.35 2.36
N TYR A 16 -31.06 16.79 2.99
CA TYR A 16 -29.77 16.40 2.37
C TYR A 16 -28.92 17.55 1.80
N ARG A 17 -29.38 18.80 1.88
CA ARG A 17 -28.65 20.00 1.48
C ARG A 17 -28.53 20.91 2.69
N VAL A 18 -27.35 20.96 3.30
CA VAL A 18 -27.19 21.57 4.63
C VAL A 18 -25.95 22.43 4.75
N THR A 19 -26.01 23.45 5.61
CA THR A 19 -24.82 24.16 6.09
C THR A 19 -24.39 23.62 7.45
N VAL A 20 -23.17 23.96 7.87
CA VAL A 20 -22.69 23.65 9.22
C VAL A 20 -23.58 24.29 10.29
N GLY A 21 -24.06 25.52 10.05
CA GLY A 21 -24.90 26.26 10.98
C GLY A 21 -26.28 25.62 11.18
N ASP A 22 -26.89 25.13 10.10
CA ASP A 22 -28.21 24.47 10.16
C ASP A 22 -28.12 23.18 10.98
N VAL A 23 -27.10 22.36 10.71
CA VAL A 23 -26.89 21.08 11.42
C VAL A 23 -26.53 21.32 12.88
N ALA A 24 -25.66 22.29 13.18
CA ALA A 24 -25.26 22.59 14.55
C ALA A 24 -26.46 23.06 15.39
N SER A 25 -27.33 23.88 14.79
CA SER A 25 -28.52 24.42 15.45
C SER A 25 -29.60 23.36 15.66
N ASP A 26 -29.81 22.47 14.69
CA ASP A 26 -30.79 21.38 14.77
C ASP A 26 -30.33 20.25 15.73
N ALA A 27 -29.05 19.86 15.64
CA ALA A 27 -28.47 18.79 16.45
C ALA A 27 -28.09 19.23 17.88
N GLY A 28 -27.95 20.54 18.11
CA GLY A 28 -27.48 21.11 19.38
C GLY A 28 -26.01 20.81 19.68
N LEU A 29 -25.17 20.73 18.64
CA LEU A 29 -23.75 20.36 18.73
C LEU A 29 -22.84 21.60 18.65
N GLU A 30 -21.59 21.44 19.10
CA GLU A 30 -20.56 22.47 18.97
C GLU A 30 -20.18 22.67 17.48
N PHE A 31 -19.80 23.90 17.11
CA PHE A 31 -19.58 24.25 15.70
C PHE A 31 -18.44 23.46 15.07
N ASN A 32 -17.29 23.35 15.74
CA ASN A 32 -16.14 22.61 15.20
C ASN A 32 -16.42 21.10 15.14
N GLU A 33 -17.07 20.53 16.16
CA GLU A 33 -17.53 19.14 16.15
C GLU A 33 -18.49 18.85 14.99
N THR A 34 -19.41 19.78 14.73
CA THR A 34 -20.35 19.68 13.61
C THR A 34 -19.63 19.77 12.28
N GLN A 35 -18.73 20.73 12.11
CA GLN A 35 -17.95 20.91 10.90
C GLN A 35 -17.12 19.66 10.57
N GLN A 36 -16.36 19.15 11.54
CA GLN A 36 -15.55 17.94 11.36
C GLN A 36 -16.40 16.70 11.14
N GLY A 37 -17.51 16.56 11.86
CA GLY A 37 -18.45 15.47 11.67
C GLY A 37 -19.10 15.48 10.28
N LEU A 38 -19.47 16.66 9.78
CA LEU A 38 -20.08 16.84 8.47
C LEU A 38 -19.09 16.58 7.33
N LEU A 39 -17.84 17.03 7.46
CA LEU A 39 -16.75 16.72 6.52
C LEU A 39 -16.44 15.22 6.47
N THR A 40 -16.35 14.57 7.63
CA THR A 40 -16.13 13.13 7.72
C THR A 40 -17.31 12.38 7.08
N LEU A 41 -18.53 12.81 7.36
CA LEU A 41 -19.74 12.24 6.77
C LEU A 41 -19.76 12.40 5.25
N ALA A 42 -19.44 13.60 4.73
CA ALA A 42 -19.40 13.88 3.30
C ALA A 42 -18.32 13.04 2.61
N SER A 43 -17.12 12.96 3.20
CA SER A 43 -16.03 12.10 2.71
C SER A 43 -16.39 10.61 2.72
N ASP A 44 -17.24 10.16 3.64
CA ASP A 44 -17.61 8.76 3.77
C ASP A 44 -18.83 8.36 2.96
N ALA A 45 -19.78 9.27 2.77
CA ALA A 45 -21.06 9.02 2.15
C ALA A 45 -21.17 9.51 0.70
N GLY A 46 -20.12 10.15 0.17
CA GLY A 46 -20.10 10.71 -1.19
C GLY A 46 -20.88 12.01 -1.30
N GLY A 47 -20.70 12.91 -0.32
CA GLY A 47 -21.22 14.27 -0.42
C GLY A 47 -20.31 15.15 -1.28
N HIS A 48 -20.83 16.27 -1.76
CA HIS A 48 -20.04 17.29 -2.45
C HIS A 48 -20.28 18.68 -1.89
N LEU A 49 -19.33 19.56 -2.14
CA LEU A 49 -19.39 20.96 -1.71
C LEU A 49 -20.00 21.80 -2.82
N GLN A 50 -20.96 22.66 -2.46
CA GLN A 50 -21.59 23.60 -3.36
C GLN A 50 -21.55 25.00 -2.76
N VAL A 51 -21.25 25.99 -3.60
CA VAL A 51 -21.38 27.40 -3.24
C VAL A 51 -22.85 27.80 -3.40
N ALA A 52 -23.48 28.28 -2.32
CA ALA A 52 -24.83 28.85 -2.39
C ALA A 52 -24.81 30.28 -2.95
N ASP A 53 -25.96 30.75 -3.45
CA ASP A 53 -26.14 32.14 -3.89
C ASP A 53 -25.88 33.16 -2.76
N SER A 54 -25.97 32.72 -1.49
CA SER A 54 -25.63 33.54 -0.31
C SER A 54 -24.13 33.73 -0.11
N GLY A 55 -23.29 32.96 -0.81
CA GLY A 55 -21.84 32.92 -0.57
C GLY A 55 -21.42 31.94 0.53
N ASP A 56 -22.33 31.13 1.06
CA ASP A 56 -22.03 30.11 2.05
C ASP A 56 -21.68 28.76 1.39
N ILE A 57 -20.88 27.95 2.08
CA ILE A 57 -20.64 26.56 1.68
C ILE A 57 -21.79 25.67 2.14
N VAL A 58 -22.37 24.95 1.19
CA VAL A 58 -23.41 23.96 1.39
C VAL A 58 -22.86 22.57 1.10
N TYR A 59 -23.20 21.62 1.96
CA TYR A 59 -22.91 20.21 1.79
C TYR A 59 -24.14 19.54 1.17
N LEU A 60 -23.98 18.98 -0.03
CA LEU A 60 -25.03 18.19 -0.66
C LEU A 60 -24.72 16.71 -0.49
N PHE A 61 -25.66 15.97 0.08
CA PHE A 61 -25.59 14.54 0.29
C PHE A 61 -26.53 13.82 -0.68
N PRO A 62 -26.16 12.61 -1.14
CA PRO A 62 -27.06 11.80 -1.93
C PRO A 62 -28.17 11.21 -1.04
N GLU A 63 -29.39 11.08 -1.56
CA GLU A 63 -30.53 10.57 -0.75
C GLU A 63 -30.30 9.15 -0.21
N ASN A 64 -29.46 8.36 -0.89
CA ASN A 64 -29.10 7.01 -0.49
C ASN A 64 -27.84 6.93 0.40
N PHE A 65 -27.38 8.05 0.98
CA PHE A 65 -26.11 8.11 1.71
C PHE A 65 -26.02 7.09 2.87
N ARG A 66 -27.13 6.77 3.56
CA ARG A 66 -27.16 5.70 4.58
C ARG A 66 -26.74 4.33 4.03
N THR A 67 -27.20 4.02 2.83
CA THR A 67 -26.86 2.75 2.16
C THR A 67 -25.41 2.75 1.72
N ILE A 68 -24.91 3.88 1.23
CA ILE A 68 -23.50 4.07 0.86
C ILE A 68 -22.60 3.87 2.08
N LEU A 69 -22.91 4.52 3.21
CA LEU A 69 -22.18 4.38 4.47
C LEU A 69 -22.15 2.93 4.96
N ARG A 70 -23.30 2.25 4.92
CA ARG A 70 -23.39 0.85 5.33
C ARG A 70 -22.53 -0.03 4.41
N ASN A 71 -22.68 0.09 3.09
CA ASN A 71 -21.91 -0.70 2.14
C ASN A 71 -20.40 -0.47 2.30
N LYS A 72 -19.97 0.78 2.50
CA LYS A 72 -18.56 1.12 2.74
C LYS A 72 -18.04 0.43 4.00
N TYR A 73 -18.80 0.46 5.10
CA TYR A 73 -18.43 -0.21 6.34
C TYR A 73 -18.29 -1.73 6.14
N TRP A 74 -19.24 -2.37 5.46
CA TRP A 74 -19.16 -3.80 5.14
C TRP A 74 -17.94 -4.11 4.25
N GLN A 75 -17.68 -3.32 3.21
CA GLN A 75 -16.51 -3.49 2.36
C GLN A 75 -15.20 -3.35 3.14
N LEU A 76 -15.10 -2.37 4.04
CA LEU A 76 -13.92 -2.17 4.90
C LEU A 76 -13.69 -3.38 5.81
N GLN A 77 -14.73 -3.85 6.50
CA GLN A 77 -14.63 -5.04 7.36
C GLN A 77 -14.25 -6.29 6.58
N TRP A 78 -14.86 -6.50 5.42
CA TRP A 78 -14.53 -7.63 4.54
C TRP A 78 -13.08 -7.53 4.06
N ARG A 79 -12.62 -6.35 3.65
CA ARG A 79 -11.24 -6.13 3.21
C ARG A 79 -10.23 -6.36 4.34
N GLU A 80 -10.53 -5.93 5.56
CA GLU A 80 -9.68 -6.20 6.72
C GLU A 80 -9.64 -7.69 7.07
N TRP A 81 -10.79 -8.37 7.02
CA TRP A 81 -10.88 -9.80 7.28
C TRP A 81 -10.16 -10.61 6.21
N TRP A 82 -10.42 -10.35 4.93
CA TRP A 82 -9.70 -10.96 3.81
C TRP A 82 -8.23 -10.60 3.79
N GLY A 83 -7.86 -9.39 4.24
CA GLY A 83 -6.47 -8.98 4.38
C GLY A 83 -5.72 -9.81 5.42
N LYS A 84 -6.36 -10.10 6.58
CA LYS A 84 -5.76 -10.95 7.63
C LYS A 84 -5.75 -12.43 7.21
N VAL A 85 -6.89 -12.94 6.74
CA VAL A 85 -7.03 -14.34 6.31
C VAL A 85 -6.14 -14.62 5.11
N GLY A 86 -6.11 -13.74 4.12
CA GLY A 86 -5.25 -13.84 2.95
C GLY A 86 -3.79 -13.89 3.36
N LYS A 87 -3.31 -12.94 4.19
CA LYS A 87 -1.92 -12.95 4.67
C LYS A 87 -1.55 -14.26 5.36
N SER A 88 -2.39 -14.75 6.29
CA SER A 88 -2.13 -16.02 6.98
C SER A 88 -2.21 -17.24 6.06
N LEU A 89 -3.17 -17.27 5.13
CA LEU A 89 -3.36 -18.36 4.19
C LEU A 89 -2.21 -18.45 3.19
N PHE A 90 -1.82 -17.32 2.59
CA PHE A 90 -0.68 -17.25 1.67
C PHE A 90 0.63 -17.59 2.39
N PHE A 91 0.79 -17.20 3.66
CA PHE A 91 1.93 -17.61 4.48
C PHE A 91 1.99 -19.13 4.68
N LEU A 92 0.88 -19.77 5.05
CA LEU A 92 0.81 -21.23 5.22
C LEU A 92 1.06 -21.98 3.91
N LEU A 93 0.49 -21.48 2.81
CA LEU A 93 0.69 -22.06 1.48
C LEU A 93 2.16 -21.92 1.04
N ARG A 94 2.77 -20.77 1.27
CA ARG A 94 4.19 -20.50 0.95
C ARG A 94 5.14 -21.40 1.75
N ILE A 95 4.91 -21.56 3.06
CA ILE A 95 5.71 -22.46 3.91
C ILE A 95 5.57 -23.92 3.47
N SER A 96 4.34 -24.37 3.22
CA SER A 96 4.13 -25.76 2.82
C SER A 96 4.83 -26.08 1.49
N PHE A 97 4.77 -25.16 0.52
CA PHE A 97 5.53 -25.28 -0.73
C PHE A 97 7.04 -25.34 -0.49
N GLY A 98 7.59 -24.47 0.36
CA GLY A 98 9.03 -24.48 0.69
C GLY A 98 9.52 -25.78 1.30
N ILE A 99 8.73 -26.34 2.23
CA ILE A 99 9.03 -27.64 2.85
C ILE A 99 9.02 -28.76 1.80
N VAL A 100 7.98 -28.82 0.96
CA VAL A 100 7.87 -29.82 -0.11
C VAL A 100 9.01 -29.68 -1.11
N LEU A 101 9.39 -28.45 -1.47
CA LEU A 101 10.50 -28.18 -2.37
C LEU A 101 11.80 -28.74 -1.78
N ILE A 102 12.14 -28.43 -0.54
CA ILE A 102 13.37 -28.94 0.13
C ILE A 102 13.35 -30.47 0.24
N LEU A 103 12.21 -31.07 0.57
CA LEU A 103 12.08 -32.53 0.61
C LEU A 103 12.32 -33.15 -0.77
N SER A 104 11.79 -32.56 -1.83
CA SER A 104 12.00 -33.03 -3.21
C SER A 104 13.48 -33.00 -3.61
N ILE A 105 14.21 -31.97 -3.16
CA ILE A 105 15.63 -31.78 -3.41
C ILE A 105 16.46 -32.85 -2.70
N ILE A 106 16.18 -33.07 -1.42
CA ILE A 106 16.86 -34.09 -0.62
C ILE A 106 16.63 -35.47 -1.24
N LEU A 107 15.40 -35.78 -1.63
CA LEU A 107 15.05 -37.04 -2.28
C LEU A 107 15.82 -37.22 -3.59
N MET A 108 15.86 -36.18 -4.43
CA MET A 108 16.63 -36.20 -5.67
C MET A 108 18.13 -36.45 -5.40
N ALA A 109 18.72 -35.77 -4.42
CA ALA A 109 20.12 -35.93 -4.05
C ALA A 109 20.44 -37.35 -3.55
N VAL A 110 19.60 -37.92 -2.69
CA VAL A 110 19.73 -39.32 -2.22
C VAL A 110 19.65 -40.28 -3.39
N THR A 111 18.73 -40.06 -4.32
CA THR A 111 18.56 -40.91 -5.51
C THR A 111 19.81 -40.87 -6.40
N VAL A 112 20.38 -39.68 -6.64
CA VAL A 112 21.64 -39.52 -7.40
C VAL A 112 22.81 -40.21 -6.71
N ILE A 113 22.96 -40.05 -5.38
CA ILE A 113 24.01 -40.72 -4.60
C ILE A 113 23.87 -42.24 -4.72
N PHE A 114 22.65 -42.77 -4.61
CA PHE A 114 22.40 -44.21 -4.73
C PHE A 114 22.78 -44.74 -6.11
N ILE A 115 22.43 -44.02 -7.18
CA ILE A 115 22.83 -44.35 -8.56
C ILE A 115 24.36 -44.36 -8.70
N LEU A 116 25.06 -43.34 -8.17
CA LEU A 116 26.52 -43.26 -8.24
C LEU A 116 27.22 -44.41 -7.50
N ILE A 117 26.71 -44.79 -6.32
CA ILE A 117 27.22 -45.95 -5.56
C ILE A 117 26.98 -47.24 -6.34
N SER A 118 25.80 -47.39 -6.97
CA SER A 118 25.46 -48.58 -7.76
C SER A 118 26.30 -48.73 -9.03
N ILE A 119 26.72 -47.61 -9.66
CA ILE A 119 27.61 -47.65 -10.82
C ILE A 119 29.03 -48.05 -10.36
N ASN A 120 29.51 -47.46 -9.25
CA ASN A 120 30.85 -47.77 -8.73
C ASN A 120 30.97 -49.19 -8.15
N SER A 121 29.87 -49.82 -7.74
CA SER A 121 29.86 -51.21 -7.25
C SER A 121 29.74 -52.26 -8.36
N SER A 122 29.55 -51.84 -9.62
CA SER A 122 29.43 -52.75 -10.77
C SER A 122 30.76 -53.19 -11.41
N ASP A 123 31.89 -52.64 -10.97
CA ASP A 123 33.23 -53.14 -11.33
C ASP A 123 33.76 -54.13 -10.29
N ARG A 124 33.21 -55.35 -10.33
CA ARG A 124 33.86 -56.55 -9.79
C ARG A 124 33.81 -57.66 -10.82
N ARG A 125 34.73 -57.61 -11.78
CA ARG A 125 35.22 -58.77 -12.53
C ARG A 125 36.74 -58.71 -12.58
N ASP A 126 37.33 -59.86 -12.30
CA ASP A 126 38.73 -60.10 -11.94
C ASP A 126 39.74 -59.81 -13.06
N GLY A 127 40.99 -59.53 -12.68
CA GLY A 127 42.14 -59.55 -13.59
C GLY A 127 43.36 -58.79 -13.07
N GLU A 128 44.33 -59.54 -12.52
CA GLU A 128 45.70 -59.13 -12.22
C GLU A 128 46.38 -58.30 -13.33
N GLY A 129 47.23 -57.35 -12.93
CA GLY A 129 48.32 -56.85 -13.79
C GLY A 129 48.51 -55.34 -13.83
N ASP A 130 49.38 -54.88 -12.94
CA ASP A 130 50.23 -53.68 -12.97
C ASP A 130 50.17 -52.77 -14.22
N ASN A 131 49.71 -51.52 -14.05
CA ASN A 131 50.55 -50.36 -14.36
C ASN A 131 49.91 -49.02 -13.95
N SER A 132 50.80 -48.15 -13.48
CA SER A 132 50.64 -46.70 -13.32
C SER A 132 49.86 -46.03 -14.45
N TYR A 133 48.94 -45.12 -14.13
CA TYR A 133 48.82 -43.79 -14.77
C TYR A 133 47.87 -42.88 -13.98
N ARG A 134 48.29 -41.62 -13.91
CA ARG A 134 47.57 -40.44 -13.45
C ARG A 134 46.09 -40.46 -13.84
N GLY A 135 45.23 -40.23 -12.84
CA GLY A 135 43.83 -39.90 -13.05
C GLY A 135 43.35 -39.02 -11.92
N SER A 136 43.18 -37.74 -12.21
CA SER A 136 42.61 -36.71 -11.35
C SER A 136 41.26 -37.16 -10.78
N GLY A 137 41.26 -37.71 -9.57
CA GLY A 137 40.07 -38.16 -8.84
C GLY A 137 39.51 -37.10 -7.90
N GLY A 138 39.58 -35.82 -8.27
CA GLY A 138 38.95 -34.71 -7.55
C GLY A 138 37.46 -34.59 -7.88
N GLY A 139 36.70 -35.67 -7.78
CA GLY A 139 35.27 -35.72 -8.14
C GLY A 139 34.31 -35.68 -6.95
N GLY A 140 34.80 -35.41 -5.75
CA GLY A 140 34.00 -35.42 -4.52
C GLY A 140 33.65 -34.00 -4.06
N LEU A 141 32.35 -33.73 -3.94
CA LEU A 141 31.75 -32.66 -3.14
C LEU A 141 31.97 -31.17 -3.50
N TYR A 142 32.79 -30.81 -4.49
CA TYR A 142 32.92 -29.38 -4.89
C TYR A 142 31.75 -28.83 -5.72
N PHE A 143 30.78 -29.68 -6.12
CA PHE A 143 29.55 -29.28 -6.82
C PHE A 143 28.37 -29.03 -5.86
N MET A 144 28.61 -28.69 -4.59
CA MET A 144 27.57 -28.03 -3.80
C MET A 144 27.42 -26.60 -4.36
N PRO A 145 26.33 -26.28 -5.08
CA PRO A 145 26.26 -25.02 -5.79
C PRO A 145 26.06 -23.93 -4.75
N ARG A 146 27.08 -23.09 -4.58
CA ARG A 146 26.95 -21.75 -3.98
C ARG A 146 25.86 -20.89 -4.66
N PHE A 147 25.29 -21.38 -5.78
CA PHE A 147 24.17 -20.85 -6.54
C PHE A 147 22.79 -21.24 -5.99
N TRP A 148 22.70 -22.34 -5.25
CA TRP A 148 21.44 -22.92 -4.77
C TRP A 148 21.10 -22.48 -3.34
N LEU A 149 22.11 -22.33 -2.49
CA LEU A 149 21.96 -21.92 -1.10
C LEU A 149 22.49 -20.48 -0.98
N GLY A 150 21.59 -19.50 -1.05
CA GLY A 150 21.90 -18.10 -0.76
C GLY A 150 22.26 -17.89 0.72
N PRO A 151 22.79 -16.69 1.08
CA PRO A 151 23.20 -16.38 2.45
C PRO A 151 22.04 -16.46 3.45
N ASP A 152 20.81 -16.19 3.02
CA ASP A 152 19.60 -16.50 3.78
C ASP A 152 18.97 -17.74 3.17
N LEU A 153 19.04 -18.89 3.85
CA LEU A 153 18.36 -20.13 3.39
C LEU A 153 16.92 -20.22 3.92
N PHE A 154 16.63 -19.50 5.00
CA PHE A 154 15.37 -19.58 5.75
C PHE A 154 14.50 -18.32 5.65
N TRP A 155 14.81 -17.40 4.73
CA TRP A 155 14.02 -16.19 4.46
C TRP A 155 12.54 -16.49 4.13
N TRP A 156 12.24 -17.63 3.52
CA TRP A 156 10.88 -18.06 3.21
C TRP A 156 10.08 -18.55 4.44
N LEU A 157 10.74 -18.78 5.59
CA LEU A 157 10.12 -19.06 6.88
C LEU A 157 9.84 -17.80 7.70
N ASP A 158 10.33 -16.64 7.26
CA ASP A 158 10.11 -15.37 7.96
C ASP A 158 8.63 -14.95 7.83
N PRO A 159 7.90 -14.75 8.94
CA PRO A 159 6.56 -14.17 8.93
C PRO A 159 6.48 -12.81 8.22
N GLY A 160 7.61 -12.10 8.14
CA GLY A 160 7.80 -10.84 7.45
C GLY A 160 8.38 -10.97 6.03
N TYR A 161 8.02 -12.01 5.28
CA TYR A 161 8.44 -12.17 3.87
C TYR A 161 8.25 -10.89 3.04
N ASP A 162 7.08 -10.25 3.12
CA ASP A 162 6.82 -9.02 2.37
C ASP A 162 7.80 -7.91 2.81
N SER A 163 8.10 -7.82 4.10
CA SER A 163 9.07 -6.88 4.67
C SER A 163 10.51 -7.16 4.20
N TYR A 164 10.87 -8.44 3.99
CA TYR A 164 12.18 -8.84 3.46
C TYR A 164 12.37 -8.27 2.05
N TYR A 165 11.41 -8.49 1.15
CA TYR A 165 11.46 -7.96 -0.21
C TYR A 165 11.31 -6.44 -0.26
N GLN A 166 10.44 -5.84 0.57
CA GLN A 166 10.30 -4.39 0.67
C GLN A 166 11.62 -3.71 1.04
N ARG A 167 12.34 -4.24 2.05
CA ARG A 167 13.63 -3.69 2.47
C ARG A 167 14.69 -3.82 1.39
N ARG A 168 14.67 -4.92 0.65
CA ARG A 168 15.58 -5.20 -0.46
C ARG A 168 15.29 -4.31 -1.66
N TYR A 169 14.01 -4.08 -1.98
CA TYR A 169 13.57 -3.16 -3.01
C TYR A 169 13.99 -1.71 -2.70
N GLN A 170 13.82 -1.26 -1.45
CA GLN A 170 14.33 0.07 -1.04
C GLN A 170 15.85 0.18 -1.17
N ALA A 171 16.58 -0.89 -0.87
CA ALA A 171 18.01 -0.94 -1.07
C ALA A 171 18.39 -0.90 -2.57
N SER A 172 17.64 -1.59 -3.44
CA SER A 172 17.89 -1.61 -4.89
C SER A 172 17.53 -0.29 -5.59
N VAL A 173 16.53 0.45 -5.12
CA VAL A 173 16.26 1.82 -5.60
C VAL A 173 17.41 2.77 -5.24
N ARG A 174 18.08 2.52 -4.11
CA ARG A 174 19.16 3.38 -3.61
C ARG A 174 20.55 3.01 -4.16
N HIS A 175 20.73 1.79 -4.65
CA HIS A 175 22.01 1.27 -5.15
C HIS A 175 21.92 0.93 -6.65
N LYS A 176 22.96 1.26 -7.43
CA LYS A 176 22.99 1.00 -8.88
C LYS A 176 22.93 -0.47 -9.27
N GLU A 177 23.24 -1.39 -8.35
CA GLU A 177 23.24 -2.83 -8.62
C GLU A 177 22.26 -3.54 -7.69
N PRO A 178 21.24 -4.25 -8.24
CA PRO A 178 20.35 -5.05 -7.44
C PRO A 178 21.12 -6.25 -6.84
N PRO A 179 20.86 -6.59 -5.57
CA PRO A 179 21.51 -7.72 -4.92
C PRO A 179 21.10 -9.04 -5.61
N LYS A 180 22.08 -9.84 -6.03
CA LYS A 180 21.87 -11.14 -6.71
C LYS A 180 20.95 -12.05 -5.89
N ILE A 181 19.85 -12.51 -6.49
CA ILE A 181 18.93 -13.48 -5.88
C ILE A 181 19.38 -14.91 -6.20
N SER A 182 19.10 -15.85 -5.29
CA SER A 182 19.36 -17.28 -5.55
C SER A 182 18.32 -17.88 -6.50
N PHE A 183 18.61 -19.04 -7.10
CA PHE A 183 17.65 -19.73 -7.99
C PHE A 183 16.33 -20.09 -7.28
N LEU A 184 16.41 -20.56 -6.02
CA LEU A 184 15.22 -20.88 -5.23
C LEU A 184 14.43 -19.61 -4.90
N GLU A 185 15.12 -18.51 -4.60
CA GLU A 185 14.52 -17.18 -4.39
C GLU A 185 13.84 -16.65 -5.65
N ALA A 186 14.41 -16.89 -6.83
CA ALA A 186 13.79 -16.57 -8.11
C ALA A 186 12.50 -17.37 -8.38
N ILE A 187 12.48 -18.68 -8.09
CA ILE A 187 11.27 -19.51 -8.21
C ILE A 187 10.18 -19.01 -7.26
N PHE A 188 10.54 -18.71 -6.01
CA PHE A 188 9.60 -18.21 -5.02
C PHE A 188 9.06 -16.81 -5.36
N SER A 189 9.94 -15.91 -5.82
CA SER A 189 9.57 -14.59 -6.36
C SER A 189 8.58 -14.73 -7.51
N PHE A 190 8.85 -15.65 -8.46
CA PHE A 190 7.94 -15.91 -9.57
C PHE A 190 6.58 -16.49 -9.11
N LEU A 191 6.58 -17.42 -8.16
CA LEU A 191 5.37 -18.12 -7.72
C LEU A 191 4.48 -17.27 -6.81
N PHE A 192 5.09 -16.41 -5.96
CA PHE A 192 4.37 -15.70 -4.91
C PHE A 192 4.52 -14.17 -4.96
N GLY A 193 5.36 -13.63 -5.84
CA GLY A 193 5.65 -12.21 -5.98
C GLY A 193 6.58 -11.66 -4.90
N ASP A 194 7.14 -10.48 -5.19
CA ASP A 194 8.07 -9.74 -4.32
C ASP A 194 7.34 -8.78 -3.34
N GLY A 195 6.02 -8.94 -3.19
CA GLY A 195 5.17 -8.06 -2.38
C GLY A 195 4.76 -6.76 -3.10
N ASN A 196 4.04 -5.91 -2.39
CA ASN A 196 3.56 -4.63 -2.93
C ASN A 196 4.68 -3.57 -2.96
N PRO A 197 5.12 -3.10 -4.15
CA PRO A 197 6.17 -2.08 -4.26
C PRO A 197 5.70 -0.71 -3.73
N ASN A 198 4.38 -0.47 -3.71
CA ASN A 198 3.72 0.76 -3.28
C ASN A 198 3.14 0.65 -1.86
N TRP A 199 3.71 -0.19 -1.00
CA TRP A 199 3.17 -0.47 0.34
C TRP A 199 3.05 0.78 1.24
N ASN A 200 3.94 1.76 1.08
CA ASN A 200 3.97 3.02 1.84
C ASN A 200 3.40 4.21 1.04
N LEU A 201 2.82 3.95 -0.14
CA LEU A 201 2.41 5.02 -1.05
C LEU A 201 1.31 5.90 -0.45
N GLU A 202 0.37 5.31 0.29
CA GLU A 202 -0.65 6.09 0.99
C GLU A 202 -0.06 7.01 2.06
N GLU A 203 0.88 6.51 2.87
CA GLU A 203 1.52 7.33 3.90
C GLU A 203 2.35 8.45 3.27
N GLY A 204 3.16 8.12 2.26
CA GLY A 204 3.93 9.09 1.48
C GLY A 204 3.03 10.14 0.83
N ARG A 205 1.89 9.74 0.27
CA ARG A 205 0.87 10.65 -0.29
C ARG A 205 0.42 11.68 0.72
N TRP A 206 -0.02 11.24 1.90
CA TRP A 206 -0.51 12.16 2.93
C TRP A 206 0.60 13.10 3.41
N GLN A 207 1.84 12.63 3.46
CA GLN A 207 2.99 13.48 3.73
C GLN A 207 3.19 14.54 2.64
N GLU A 208 3.15 14.17 1.35
CA GLU A 208 3.28 15.13 0.24
C GLU A 208 2.15 16.16 0.25
N ILE A 209 0.88 15.75 0.43
CA ILE A 209 -0.26 16.66 0.56
C ILE A 209 -0.03 17.66 1.71
N GLY A 210 0.39 17.17 2.88
CA GLY A 210 0.71 18.02 4.02
C GLY A 210 1.85 19.01 3.72
N LYS A 211 2.88 18.59 2.99
CA LYS A 211 3.98 19.48 2.56
C LYS A 211 3.49 20.57 1.61
N VAL A 212 2.64 20.23 0.64
CA VAL A 212 2.08 21.21 -0.32
C VAL A 212 1.27 22.26 0.44
N ILE A 213 0.33 21.82 1.29
CA ILE A 213 -0.49 22.73 2.10
C ILE A 213 0.39 23.66 2.94
N ARG A 214 1.42 23.11 3.60
CA ARG A 214 2.35 23.90 4.41
C ARG A 214 3.15 24.90 3.57
N ASN A 215 3.68 24.49 2.42
CA ASN A 215 4.44 25.37 1.53
C ASN A 215 3.60 26.53 0.98
N HIS A 216 2.28 26.34 0.87
CA HIS A 216 1.31 27.38 0.50
C HIS A 216 0.74 28.14 1.71
N GLY A 217 1.33 27.98 2.89
CA GLY A 217 0.92 28.73 4.08
C GLY A 217 -0.46 28.33 4.59
N GLY A 218 -0.90 27.08 4.40
CA GLY A 218 -2.14 26.55 4.95
C GLY A 218 -3.41 26.94 4.20
N ALA A 219 -3.33 27.55 3.02
CA ALA A 219 -4.48 27.81 2.15
C ALA A 219 -4.18 27.31 0.75
N VAL A 220 -5.05 26.48 0.19
CA VAL A 220 -4.86 25.89 -1.14
C VAL A 220 -6.17 25.85 -1.93
N VAL A 221 -6.04 25.77 -3.25
CA VAL A 221 -7.14 25.42 -4.16
C VAL A 221 -7.06 23.94 -4.53
N ALA A 222 -8.18 23.33 -4.93
CA ALA A 222 -8.23 21.89 -5.19
C ALA A 222 -7.19 21.45 -6.24
N GLN A 223 -6.95 22.27 -7.26
CA GLN A 223 -6.05 21.98 -8.38
C GLN A 223 -4.58 21.83 -7.93
N GLN A 224 -4.18 22.48 -6.83
CA GLN A 224 -2.82 22.36 -6.30
C GLN A 224 -2.57 20.99 -5.66
N LEU A 225 -3.62 20.33 -5.17
CA LEU A 225 -3.53 19.01 -4.56
C LEU A 225 -3.86 17.86 -5.52
N ALA A 226 -4.52 18.14 -6.65
CA ALA A 226 -4.89 17.14 -7.64
C ALA A 226 -3.74 16.19 -8.03
N PRO A 227 -2.48 16.63 -8.26
CA PRO A 227 -1.38 15.72 -8.64
C PRO A 227 -1.00 14.68 -7.58
N TYR A 228 -1.48 14.83 -6.36
CA TYR A 228 -1.16 13.97 -5.22
C TYR A 228 -2.34 13.09 -4.80
N VAL A 229 -3.51 13.25 -5.41
CA VAL A 229 -4.66 12.37 -5.12
C VAL A 229 -4.76 11.29 -6.19
N TYR A 230 -5.11 10.08 -5.75
CA TYR A 230 -5.13 8.89 -6.59
C TYR A 230 -6.32 8.92 -7.56
N GLU A 231 -6.14 8.36 -8.77
CA GLU A 231 -7.21 8.08 -9.74
C GLU A 231 -8.19 9.24 -10.00
N LEU A 232 -7.68 10.45 -10.17
CA LEU A 232 -8.49 11.54 -10.71
C LEU A 232 -8.60 11.36 -12.23
N ASP A 233 -9.63 10.64 -12.69
CA ASP A 233 -10.08 10.78 -14.07
C ASP A 233 -10.60 12.23 -14.22
N PRO A 234 -10.01 13.06 -15.10
CA PRO A 234 -10.48 14.43 -15.31
C PRO A 234 -11.94 14.53 -15.77
N ARG A 235 -12.55 13.41 -16.19
CA ARG A 235 -13.95 13.30 -16.58
C ARG A 235 -14.87 12.78 -15.48
N SER A 236 -14.33 12.48 -14.30
CA SER A 236 -15.12 11.98 -13.17
C SER A 236 -15.79 13.14 -12.41
N GLU A 237 -16.98 12.87 -11.88
CA GLU A 237 -17.71 13.78 -10.99
C GLU A 237 -16.86 14.15 -9.76
N LEU A 238 -15.99 13.23 -9.29
CA LEU A 238 -15.05 13.48 -8.20
C LEU A 238 -14.11 14.66 -8.47
N TYR A 239 -13.68 14.82 -9.73
CA TYR A 239 -12.82 15.92 -10.15
C TYR A 239 -13.62 17.22 -10.35
N GLU A 240 -14.80 17.12 -10.97
CA GLU A 240 -15.67 18.26 -11.28
C GLU A 240 -16.17 18.96 -10.00
N TYR A 241 -16.59 18.18 -8.99
CA TYR A 241 -17.12 18.70 -7.72
C TYR A 241 -16.06 18.82 -6.62
N GLU A 242 -14.78 18.66 -6.95
CA GLU A 242 -13.65 18.74 -6.01
C GLU A 242 -13.81 17.81 -4.78
N GLU A 243 -14.55 16.71 -4.90
CA GLU A 243 -14.89 15.79 -3.79
C GLU A 243 -13.64 15.16 -3.16
N TYR A 244 -12.56 15.04 -3.93
CA TYR A 244 -11.27 14.55 -3.46
C TYR A 244 -10.64 15.42 -2.37
N MET A 245 -11.13 16.65 -2.15
CA MET A 245 -10.72 17.51 -1.06
C MET A 245 -11.36 17.14 0.28
N LEU A 246 -12.53 16.50 0.31
CA LEU A 246 -13.24 16.16 1.55
C LEU A 246 -12.42 15.26 2.49
N PRO A 247 -11.77 14.18 2.00
CA PRO A 247 -10.86 13.39 2.84
C PRO A 247 -9.67 14.20 3.36
N VAL A 248 -9.17 15.17 2.57
CA VAL A 248 -8.05 16.03 2.96
C VAL A 248 -8.45 16.97 4.09
N LEU A 249 -9.62 17.60 3.95
CA LEU A 249 -10.22 18.47 4.97
C LEU A 249 -10.47 17.72 6.28
N ALA A 250 -11.09 16.54 6.20
CA ALA A 250 -11.35 15.71 7.38
C ALA A 250 -10.05 15.24 8.06
N ARG A 251 -8.99 14.92 7.28
CA ARG A 251 -7.73 14.41 7.84
C ARG A 251 -6.88 15.50 8.50
N PHE A 252 -6.84 16.69 7.92
CA PHE A 252 -5.98 17.80 8.37
C PHE A 252 -6.74 18.90 9.11
N ASN A 253 -7.95 18.62 9.58
CA ASN A 253 -8.81 19.57 10.28
C ASN A 253 -8.99 20.90 9.51
N GLY A 254 -9.18 20.79 8.19
CA GLY A 254 -9.38 21.95 7.32
C GLY A 254 -10.85 22.31 7.15
N TYR A 255 -11.10 23.47 6.55
CA TYR A 255 -12.45 23.93 6.19
C TYR A 255 -12.47 24.67 4.84
N PRO A 256 -13.55 24.54 4.06
CA PRO A 256 -13.74 25.30 2.83
C PRO A 256 -14.34 26.69 3.12
N GLU A 257 -13.99 27.67 2.30
CA GLU A 257 -14.57 29.01 2.31
C GLU A 257 -14.70 29.54 0.88
N VAL A 258 -15.74 30.33 0.62
CA VAL A 258 -16.02 30.89 -0.71
C VAL A 258 -15.18 32.15 -0.92
N SER A 259 -14.43 32.18 -2.02
CA SER A 259 -13.70 33.37 -2.44
C SER A 259 -14.66 34.43 -2.99
N PRO A 260 -14.28 35.72 -3.01
CA PRO A 260 -15.10 36.78 -3.62
C PRO A 260 -15.41 36.55 -5.10
N GLN A 261 -14.67 35.67 -5.77
CA GLN A 261 -14.87 35.31 -7.18
C GLN A 261 -15.78 34.08 -7.36
N GLY A 262 -16.31 33.51 -6.27
CA GLY A 262 -17.17 32.34 -6.27
C GLY A 262 -16.44 30.99 -6.33
N GLY A 263 -15.11 30.98 -6.22
CA GLY A 263 -14.33 29.74 -6.09
C GLY A 263 -14.27 29.26 -4.65
N ILE A 264 -13.84 28.02 -4.42
CA ILE A 264 -13.63 27.49 -3.07
C ILE A 264 -12.13 27.55 -2.73
N ILE A 265 -11.81 28.11 -1.57
CA ILE A 265 -10.48 28.07 -0.97
C ILE A 265 -10.54 27.15 0.25
N TYR A 266 -9.54 26.28 0.38
CA TYR A 266 -9.45 25.32 1.46
C TYR A 266 -8.39 25.74 2.47
N TYR A 267 -8.81 26.00 3.69
CA TYR A 267 -7.95 26.47 4.78
C TYR A 267 -7.60 25.34 5.75
N PHE A 268 -6.36 25.35 6.22
CA PHE A 268 -5.75 24.34 7.09
C PHE A 268 -4.91 25.05 8.18
N PRO A 269 -5.56 25.69 9.16
CA PRO A 269 -4.87 26.49 10.19
C PRO A 269 -3.90 25.63 11.02
N ASP A 270 -4.28 24.40 11.35
CA ASP A 270 -3.48 23.51 12.19
C ASP A 270 -2.15 23.09 11.57
N LEU A 271 -2.07 23.10 10.23
CA LEU A 271 -0.82 22.81 9.52
C LEU A 271 0.15 23.99 9.49
N GLN A 272 -0.31 25.21 9.81
CA GLN A 272 0.54 26.39 9.92
C GLN A 272 1.27 26.45 11.26
N VAL A 273 0.70 25.86 12.32
CA VAL A 273 1.29 25.89 13.66
C VAL A 273 2.50 24.95 13.70
N SER A 274 3.69 25.51 14.00
CA SER A 274 4.91 24.72 14.09
C SER A 274 5.84 25.22 15.20
N ALA A 275 6.43 24.28 15.94
CA ALA A 275 7.46 24.57 16.94
C ALA A 275 8.82 24.97 16.32
N PHE A 276 9.01 24.75 15.02
CA PHE A 276 10.26 25.02 14.31
C PHE A 276 10.05 26.04 13.19
N GLN A 277 11.10 26.77 12.86
CA GLN A 277 11.06 27.78 11.80
C GLN A 277 10.69 27.16 10.45
N HIS A 278 9.76 27.80 9.75
CA HIS A 278 9.23 27.32 8.48
C HIS A 278 10.32 27.30 7.41
N LYS A 279 10.68 26.10 6.93
CA LYS A 279 11.50 25.91 5.75
C LYS A 279 10.64 25.27 4.68
N GLN A 280 10.72 25.78 3.45
CA GLN A 280 10.08 25.15 2.29
C GLN A 280 10.59 23.71 2.18
N LEU A 281 9.64 22.78 2.14
CA LEU A 281 9.94 21.35 2.01
C LEU A 281 9.99 21.02 0.52
N SER A 282 10.95 20.18 0.13
CA SER A 282 10.96 19.64 -1.24
C SER A 282 9.74 18.72 -1.43
N VAL A 283 8.97 18.99 -2.48
CA VAL A 283 7.79 18.22 -2.87
C VAL A 283 8.01 17.69 -4.27
N ASN A 284 7.65 16.43 -4.51
CA ASN A 284 7.67 15.87 -5.86
C ASN A 284 6.58 16.52 -6.71
N GLN A 285 6.74 16.64 -8.03
CA GLN A 285 5.72 17.31 -8.87
C GLN A 285 4.38 16.56 -8.94
N TYR A 286 4.41 15.25 -8.74
CA TYR A 286 3.25 14.35 -8.76
C TYR A 286 3.53 13.13 -7.89
N LEU A 287 2.47 12.49 -7.41
CA LEU A 287 2.58 11.19 -6.74
C LEU A 287 3.01 10.13 -7.76
N GLN A 288 4.11 9.42 -7.46
CA GLN A 288 4.65 8.40 -8.35
C GLN A 288 4.37 7.01 -7.82
N GLU A 289 3.66 6.22 -8.61
CA GLU A 289 3.50 4.79 -8.39
C GLU A 289 4.63 4.01 -9.05
N LEU A 290 5.16 3.06 -8.30
CA LEU A 290 6.13 2.13 -8.79
C LEU A 290 5.41 1.02 -9.55
N PRO A 291 5.86 0.65 -10.76
CA PRO A 291 5.23 -0.42 -11.51
C PRO A 291 5.40 -1.75 -10.78
N TRP A 292 4.35 -2.58 -10.82
CA TRP A 292 4.43 -3.97 -10.37
C TRP A 292 5.43 -4.73 -11.24
N ARG A 293 6.46 -5.29 -10.60
CA ARG A 293 7.40 -6.20 -11.25
C ARG A 293 7.10 -7.60 -10.74
N PHE A 294 6.88 -8.53 -11.66
CA PHE A 294 6.51 -9.90 -11.33
C PHE A 294 7.69 -10.72 -10.76
N SER A 295 8.94 -10.33 -11.06
CA SER A 295 10.13 -10.85 -10.38
C SER A 295 11.38 -10.00 -10.69
N GLU A 296 12.35 -9.99 -9.79
CA GLU A 296 13.73 -9.55 -10.07
C GLU A 296 14.60 -10.63 -10.75
N ALA A 297 14.02 -11.79 -11.07
CA ALA A 297 14.69 -12.86 -11.79
C ALA A 297 14.91 -12.46 -13.26
N ARG A 298 16.14 -12.01 -13.56
CA ARG A 298 16.61 -11.73 -14.93
C ARG A 298 17.63 -12.76 -15.38
#